data_AF-A0A523RXF9-F1
#
_entry.id   AF-A0A523RXF9-F1
#
_cell.length_a   1.000
_cell.length_b   1.000
_cell.length_c   1.000
_cell.angle_alpha   90.00
_cell.angle_beta   90.00
_cell.angle_gamma   90.00
#
_symmetry.space_group_name_H-M   'P 1'
#
loop_
_entity.id
_entity.type
_entity.pdbx_description
1 polymer ?
#
loop_
_entity_poly.entity_id
_entity_poly.type
_entity_poly.pdbx_seq_one_letter_code
_entity_poly.pdbx_strand_id
1 'polypeptide(L)'
;MNSELSSKLISKSLTGQFFRSWKMLEAAIASVTDEKWHSGVGKWFFSLTAYHVIETAQFYMGNDPDEMKWGGKAGFHWEEGIDVKKKILPMLTKDLVKSYLSETSEKLTSLLSSMTYQDLQQTDRFHWFGSIFEKLVYLLRHSMHHIGELSRTLRDWDCEPVKWC
;
A
#
# COMPACT_ATOMS: atom_id res chain seq x y z
N MET A 1 -13.02 -27.29 -16.35
CA MET A 1 -12.85 -26.77 -14.98
C MET A 1 -13.81 -25.59 -14.83
N ASN A 2 -14.68 -25.57 -13.83
CA ASN A 2 -15.77 -24.59 -13.74
C ASN A 2 -15.19 -23.17 -13.52
N SER A 3 -15.53 -22.20 -14.38
CA SER A 3 -14.96 -20.84 -14.37
C SER A 3 -15.21 -20.13 -13.03
N GLU A 4 -16.36 -20.39 -12.40
CA GLU A 4 -16.73 -19.81 -11.10
C GLU A 4 -15.86 -20.32 -9.94
N LEU A 5 -15.51 -21.61 -9.93
CA LEU A 5 -14.59 -22.19 -8.93
C LEU A 5 -13.19 -21.58 -9.06
N SER A 6 -12.77 -21.32 -10.31
CA SER A 6 -11.47 -20.69 -10.61
C SER A 6 -11.46 -19.23 -10.16
N SER A 7 -12.56 -18.50 -10.38
CA SER A 7 -12.76 -17.12 -9.89
C SER A 7 -12.59 -17.01 -8.38
N LYS A 8 -13.33 -17.84 -7.63
CA LYS A 8 -13.33 -17.81 -6.17
C LYS A 8 -11.94 -18.14 -5.60
N LEU A 9 -11.21 -19.04 -6.25
CA LEU A 9 -9.84 -19.36 -5.85
C LEU A 9 -8.87 -18.20 -6.09
N ILE A 10 -8.94 -17.53 -7.25
CA ILE A 10 -8.06 -16.40 -7.57
C ILE A 10 -8.31 -15.24 -6.60
N SER A 11 -9.57 -14.80 -6.44
CA SER A 11 -9.91 -13.72 -5.52
C SER A 11 -9.50 -14.05 -4.09
N LYS A 12 -9.78 -15.26 -3.61
CA LYS A 12 -9.34 -15.70 -2.27
C LYS A 12 -7.82 -15.70 -2.12
N SER A 13 -7.08 -16.09 -3.16
CA SER A 13 -5.62 -16.11 -3.14
C SER A 13 -5.05 -14.70 -3.11
N LEU A 14 -5.55 -13.79 -3.95
CA LEU A 14 -5.17 -12.37 -3.93
C LEU A 14 -5.46 -11.73 -2.57
N THR A 15 -6.68 -11.92 -2.04
CA THR A 15 -7.05 -11.42 -0.71
C THR A 15 -6.10 -11.94 0.36
N GLY A 16 -5.76 -13.23 0.33
CA GLY A 16 -4.81 -13.83 1.26
C GLY A 16 -3.40 -13.24 1.18
N GLN A 17 -2.90 -12.97 -0.03
CA GLN A 17 -1.57 -12.37 -0.23
C GLN A 17 -1.54 -10.91 0.22
N PHE A 18 -2.56 -10.12 -0.12
CA PHE A 18 -2.68 -8.75 0.35
C PHE A 18 -2.81 -8.68 1.87
N PHE A 19 -3.66 -9.50 2.47
CA PHE A 19 -3.83 -9.54 3.92
C PHE A 19 -2.50 -9.77 4.65
N ARG A 20 -1.71 -10.77 4.22
CA ARG A 20 -0.40 -11.06 4.80
C ARG A 20 0.58 -9.89 4.59
N SER A 21 0.61 -9.32 3.39
CA SER A 21 1.42 -8.14 3.08
C SER A 21 1.05 -6.95 3.99
N TRP A 22 -0.24 -6.70 4.22
CA TRP A 22 -0.70 -5.65 5.12
C TRP A 22 -0.36 -5.91 6.58
N LYS A 23 -0.37 -7.17 7.02
CA LYS A 23 0.12 -7.53 8.36
C LYS A 23 1.61 -7.29 8.50
N MET A 24 2.40 -7.53 7.45
CA MET A 24 3.82 -7.16 7.47
C MET A 24 4.03 -5.64 7.54
N LEU A 25 3.24 -4.86 6.80
CA LEU A 25 3.29 -3.39 6.87
C LEU A 25 2.86 -2.86 8.25
N GLU A 26 1.76 -3.38 8.80
CA GLU A 26 1.27 -3.05 10.14
C GLU A 26 2.34 -3.33 11.20
N ALA A 27 2.97 -4.50 11.14
CA ALA A 27 4.08 -4.85 12.02
C ALA A 27 5.26 -3.90 11.84
N ALA A 28 5.61 -3.53 10.60
CA ALA A 28 6.72 -2.59 10.36
C ALA A 28 6.47 -1.21 11.00
N ILE A 29 5.24 -0.69 10.85
CA ILE A 29 4.82 0.58 11.46
C ILE A 29 4.80 0.50 12.99
N ALA A 30 4.44 -0.66 13.55
CA ALA A 30 4.43 -0.86 15.00
C ALA A 30 5.85 -0.99 15.59
N SER A 31 6.79 -1.61 14.86
CA SER A 31 8.14 -1.90 15.35
C SER A 31 9.10 -0.70 15.34
N VAL A 32 8.87 0.29 14.48
CA VAL A 32 9.73 1.48 14.42
C VAL A 32 9.53 2.35 15.67
N THR A 33 10.60 2.88 16.25
CA THR A 33 10.50 3.83 17.38
C THR A 33 9.96 5.19 16.92
N ASP A 34 9.45 6.00 17.85
CA ASP A 34 8.97 7.36 17.51
C ASP A 34 10.10 8.25 17.01
N GLU A 35 11.30 8.13 17.60
CA GLU A 35 12.50 8.85 17.16
C GLU A 35 12.86 8.54 15.69
N LYS A 36 12.72 7.27 15.29
CA LYS A 36 13.06 6.81 13.95
C LYS A 36 11.93 6.93 12.94
N TRP A 37 10.73 7.31 13.35
CA TRP A 37 9.56 7.35 12.48
C TRP A 37 9.74 8.23 11.24
N HIS A 38 10.38 9.39 11.39
CA HIS A 38 10.71 10.31 10.29
C HIS A 38 12.16 10.21 9.83
N SER A 39 12.90 9.18 10.27
CA SER A 39 14.28 8.97 9.84
C SER A 39 14.35 8.43 8.41
N GLY A 40 15.41 8.79 7.70
CA GLY A 40 15.54 8.50 6.28
C GLY A 40 16.77 9.14 5.64
N VAL A 41 17.00 8.84 4.37
CA VAL A 41 18.11 9.35 3.57
C VAL A 41 17.63 9.77 2.19
N GLY A 42 18.15 10.90 1.69
CA GLY A 42 17.73 11.44 0.40
C GLY A 42 16.23 11.71 0.34
N LYS A 43 15.55 11.03 -0.59
CA LYS A 43 14.09 11.12 -0.79
C LYS A 43 13.30 10.03 -0.06
N TRP A 44 13.97 9.12 0.63
CA TRP A 44 13.34 8.00 1.34
C TRP A 44 13.26 8.30 2.83
N PHE A 45 12.06 8.18 3.42
CA PHE A 45 11.82 8.33 4.86
C PHE A 45 10.85 7.24 5.31
N PHE A 46 11.04 6.68 6.51
CA PHE A 46 10.23 5.55 6.96
C PHE A 46 8.73 5.84 6.94
N SER A 47 8.29 6.93 7.56
CA SER A 47 6.89 7.35 7.58
C SER A 47 6.33 7.63 6.18
N LEU A 48 7.14 8.24 5.31
CA LEU A 48 6.73 8.57 3.95
C LEU A 48 6.57 7.32 3.10
N THR A 49 7.50 6.39 3.19
CA THR A 49 7.44 5.11 2.49
C THR A 49 6.25 4.29 2.98
N ALA A 50 6.02 4.21 4.30
CA ALA A 50 4.85 3.52 4.85
C ALA A 50 3.52 4.12 4.34
N TYR A 51 3.41 5.46 4.34
CA TYR A 51 2.26 6.16 3.78
C TYR A 51 2.09 5.90 2.27
N HIS A 52 3.19 5.96 1.51
CA HIS A 52 3.23 5.75 0.06
C HIS A 52 2.71 4.37 -0.33
N VAL A 53 3.04 3.32 0.42
CA VAL A 53 2.50 1.97 0.13
C VAL A 53 0.97 1.96 0.19
N ILE A 54 0.40 2.57 1.23
CA ILE A 54 -1.05 2.60 1.46
C ILE A 54 -1.73 3.48 0.42
N GLU A 55 -1.14 4.64 0.15
CA GLU A 55 -1.66 5.59 -0.83
C GLU A 55 -1.64 5.02 -2.25
N THR A 56 -0.58 4.30 -2.60
CA THR A 56 -0.50 3.59 -3.89
C THR A 56 -1.56 2.49 -3.99
N ALA A 57 -1.90 1.82 -2.89
CA ALA A 57 -3.01 0.87 -2.88
C ALA A 57 -4.35 1.56 -3.12
N GLN A 58 -4.62 2.70 -2.45
CA GLN A 58 -5.83 3.49 -2.74
C GLN A 58 -5.90 3.88 -4.22
N PHE A 59 -4.79 4.35 -4.80
CA PHE A 59 -4.71 4.73 -6.21
C PHE A 59 -5.12 3.58 -7.14
N TYR A 60 -4.50 2.42 -7.01
CA TYR A 60 -4.76 1.28 -7.90
C TYR A 60 -6.06 0.54 -7.60
N MET A 61 -6.73 0.81 -6.47
CA MET A 61 -8.09 0.36 -6.21
C MET A 61 -9.14 1.18 -6.97
N GLY A 62 -8.80 2.39 -7.40
CA GLY A 62 -9.62 3.18 -8.32
C GLY A 62 -9.66 2.58 -9.73
N ASN A 63 -10.56 3.10 -10.55
CA ASN A 63 -10.69 2.76 -11.98
C ASN A 63 -10.15 3.87 -12.89
N ASP A 64 -9.81 5.04 -12.32
CA ASP A 64 -9.29 6.20 -13.03
C ASP A 64 -8.08 6.81 -12.30
N PRO A 65 -6.91 6.92 -12.95
CA PRO A 65 -5.77 7.57 -12.34
C PRO A 65 -5.98 9.07 -12.06
N ASP A 66 -6.87 9.75 -12.80
CA ASP A 66 -7.08 11.19 -12.69
C ASP A 66 -7.95 11.58 -11.48
N GLU A 67 -8.65 10.62 -10.86
CA GLU A 67 -9.48 10.84 -9.67
C GLU A 67 -8.66 10.94 -8.37
N MET A 68 -7.40 10.51 -8.41
CA MET A 68 -6.58 10.39 -7.21
C MET A 68 -6.08 11.72 -6.69
N LYS A 69 -6.34 11.95 -5.40
CA LYS A 69 -5.83 13.11 -4.65
C LYS A 69 -4.65 12.70 -3.78
N TRP A 70 -3.46 12.68 -4.37
CA TRP A 70 -2.21 12.39 -3.66
C TRP A 70 -1.96 13.39 -2.52
N GLY A 71 -1.57 12.88 -1.36
CA GLY A 71 -1.45 13.58 -0.09
C GLY A 71 -2.78 13.88 0.61
N GLY A 72 -3.92 13.57 -0.03
CA GLY A 72 -5.24 14.01 0.40
C GLY A 72 -5.64 13.51 1.79
N LYS A 73 -5.30 12.26 2.15
CA LYS A 73 -5.60 11.71 3.48
C LYS A 73 -4.83 12.42 4.60
N ALA A 74 -3.65 12.94 4.29
CA ALA A 74 -2.80 13.68 5.23
C ALA A 74 -2.96 15.20 5.12
N GLY A 75 -3.71 15.70 4.13
CA GLY A 75 -4.00 17.12 3.94
C GLY A 75 -2.87 17.92 3.28
N PHE A 76 -1.97 17.28 2.53
CA PHE A 76 -0.94 17.96 1.76
C PHE A 76 -1.10 17.76 0.25
N HIS A 77 -0.41 18.60 -0.52
CA HIS A 77 -0.32 18.49 -1.96
C HIS A 77 1.15 18.39 -2.38
N TRP A 78 1.42 17.57 -3.39
CA TRP A 78 2.74 17.48 -3.98
C TRP A 78 2.96 18.68 -4.90
N GLU A 79 3.92 19.52 -4.53
CA GLU A 79 4.37 20.68 -5.31
C GLU A 79 5.85 20.53 -5.63
N GLU A 80 6.28 21.06 -6.79
CA GLU A 80 7.70 21.06 -7.14
C GLU A 80 8.50 21.88 -6.11
N GLY A 81 9.59 21.30 -5.60
CA GLY A 81 10.46 21.96 -4.61
C GLY A 81 9.93 21.96 -3.18
N ILE A 82 8.83 21.25 -2.86
CA ILE A 82 8.33 21.14 -1.48
C ILE A 82 9.40 20.57 -0.53
N ASP A 83 9.60 21.24 0.61
CA ASP A 83 10.47 20.74 1.68
C ASP A 83 9.75 19.61 2.43
N VAL A 84 9.96 18.38 1.97
CA VAL A 84 9.35 17.16 2.52
C VAL A 84 9.53 17.08 4.03
N LYS A 85 10.74 17.39 4.54
CA LYS A 85 11.04 17.25 5.98
C LYS A 85 10.26 18.23 6.84
N LYS A 86 10.08 19.47 6.37
CA LYS A 86 9.40 20.51 7.15
C LYS A 86 7.89 20.55 6.92
N LYS A 87 7.43 20.16 5.73
CA LYS A 87 6.03 20.35 5.30
C LYS A 87 5.23 19.07 5.29
N ILE A 88 5.83 17.93 4.96
CA ILE A 88 5.10 16.67 4.78
C ILE A 88 5.28 15.74 5.97
N LEU A 89 6.52 15.45 6.37
CA LEU A 89 6.79 14.47 7.44
C LEU A 89 6.00 14.76 8.74
N PRO A 90 5.89 16.01 9.24
CA PRO A 90 5.13 16.29 10.46
C PRO A 90 3.63 15.96 10.37
N MET A 91 3.07 15.88 9.14
CA MET A 91 1.67 15.54 8.91
C MET A 91 1.44 14.01 8.91
N LEU A 92 2.50 13.22 8.69
CA LEU A 92 2.43 11.76 8.60
C LEU A 92 2.59 11.11 9.97
N THR A 93 1.65 11.34 10.89
CA THR A 93 1.70 10.72 12.22
C THR A 93 1.51 9.19 12.13
N LYS A 94 2.05 8.43 13.10
CA LYS A 94 1.83 6.97 13.14
C LYS A 94 0.35 6.62 13.17
N ASP A 95 -0.45 7.31 13.96
CA ASP A 95 -1.88 7.05 14.07
C ASP A 95 -2.62 7.30 12.76
N LEU A 96 -2.28 8.38 12.04
CA LEU A 96 -2.82 8.64 10.72
C LEU A 96 -2.50 7.47 9.77
N VAL A 97 -1.24 7.03 9.72
CA VAL A 97 -0.81 5.97 8.81
C VAL A 97 -1.46 4.63 9.18
N LYS A 98 -1.59 4.31 10.48
CA LYS A 98 -2.26 3.08 10.95
C LYS A 98 -3.76 3.10 10.63
N SER A 99 -4.44 4.22 10.87
CA SER A 99 -5.85 4.40 10.51
C SER A 99 -6.05 4.26 9.01
N TYR A 100 -5.19 4.88 8.20
CA TYR A 100 -5.26 4.81 6.75
C TYR A 100 -5.02 3.38 6.23
N LEU A 101 -4.08 2.64 6.83
CA LEU A 101 -3.85 1.23 6.52
C LEU A 101 -5.11 0.40 6.79
N SER A 102 -5.75 0.56 7.96
CA SER A 102 -6.96 -0.19 8.32
C SER A 102 -8.07 0.04 7.30
N GLU A 103 -8.39 1.30 7.02
CA GLU A 103 -9.44 1.68 6.06
C GLU A 103 -9.15 1.13 4.66
N THR A 104 -7.90 1.22 4.21
CA THR A 104 -7.51 0.77 2.87
C THR A 104 -7.54 -0.75 2.76
N SER A 105 -7.09 -1.47 3.79
CA SER A 105 -7.15 -2.93 3.86
C SER A 105 -8.58 -3.44 3.84
N GLU A 106 -9.49 -2.80 4.58
CA GLU A 106 -10.92 -3.13 4.60
C GLU A 106 -11.55 -2.92 3.21
N LYS A 107 -11.30 -1.76 2.59
CA LYS A 107 -11.80 -1.45 1.24
C LYS A 107 -11.27 -2.44 0.20
N LEU A 108 -9.98 -2.79 0.25
CA LEU A 108 -9.39 -3.75 -0.68
C LEU A 108 -10.00 -5.14 -0.50
N THR A 109 -10.20 -5.57 0.75
CA THR A 109 -10.84 -6.85 1.06
C THR A 109 -12.28 -6.89 0.53
N SER A 110 -13.03 -5.81 0.70
CA SER A 110 -14.38 -5.68 0.16
C SER A 110 -14.39 -5.74 -1.37
N LEU A 111 -13.49 -4.98 -2.02
CA LEU A 111 -13.33 -4.98 -3.48
C LEU A 111 -13.02 -6.37 -4.04
N LEU A 112 -12.01 -7.05 -3.50
CA LEU A 112 -11.63 -8.38 -3.97
C LEU A 112 -12.71 -9.44 -3.72
N SER A 113 -13.50 -9.27 -2.66
CA SER A 113 -14.58 -10.21 -2.33
C SER A 113 -15.81 -10.06 -3.26
N SER A 114 -15.99 -8.90 -3.88
CA SER A 114 -17.09 -8.65 -4.82
C SER A 114 -16.71 -8.95 -6.28
N MET A 115 -15.41 -9.01 -6.60
CA MET A 115 -14.94 -9.24 -7.97
C MET A 115 -15.20 -10.66 -8.48
N THR A 116 -15.74 -10.73 -9.70
CA THR A 116 -15.85 -11.93 -10.51
C THR A 116 -14.62 -12.13 -11.40
N TYR A 117 -14.50 -13.32 -12.00
CA TYR A 117 -13.45 -13.61 -12.96
C TYR A 117 -13.52 -12.68 -14.18
N GLN A 118 -14.74 -12.38 -14.64
CA GLN A 118 -14.97 -11.47 -15.75
C GLN A 118 -14.51 -10.06 -15.42
N ASP A 119 -14.73 -9.59 -14.19
CA ASP A 119 -14.24 -8.28 -13.73
C ASP A 119 -12.71 -8.24 -13.76
N LEU A 120 -12.06 -9.29 -13.25
CA LEU A 120 -10.60 -9.39 -13.23
C LEU A 120 -9.97 -9.37 -14.63
N GLN A 121 -10.70 -9.79 -15.67
CA GLN A 121 -10.26 -9.76 -17.07
C GLN A 121 -10.51 -8.41 -17.76
N GLN A 122 -11.31 -7.51 -17.18
CA GLN A 122 -11.56 -6.19 -17.77
C GLN A 122 -10.31 -5.30 -17.70
N THR A 123 -10.29 -4.29 -18.56
CA THR A 123 -9.42 -3.13 -18.43
C THR A 123 -10.16 -1.97 -17.78
N ASP A 124 -9.44 -0.99 -17.27
CA ASP A 124 -9.97 0.30 -16.82
C ASP A 124 -9.15 1.46 -17.42
N ARG A 125 -9.22 2.67 -16.86
CA ARG A 125 -8.50 3.83 -17.41
C ARG A 125 -6.99 3.80 -17.13
N PHE A 126 -6.49 2.82 -16.38
CA PHE A 126 -5.06 2.57 -16.25
C PHE A 126 -4.54 1.86 -17.50
N HIS A 127 -4.35 2.64 -18.58
CA HIS A 127 -4.01 2.16 -19.94
C HIS A 127 -2.70 1.36 -20.04
N TRP A 128 -1.88 1.34 -18.99
CA TRP A 128 -0.62 0.59 -18.94
C TRP A 128 -0.75 -0.82 -18.33
N PHE A 129 -1.96 -1.27 -17.98
CA PHE A 129 -2.22 -2.67 -17.63
C PHE A 129 -3.16 -3.31 -18.64
N GLY A 130 -2.88 -4.57 -18.99
CA GLY A 130 -3.73 -5.37 -19.87
C GLY A 130 -4.98 -5.91 -19.17
N SER A 131 -5.06 -5.83 -17.83
CA SER A 131 -6.24 -6.23 -17.05
C SER A 131 -6.21 -5.69 -15.62
N ILE A 132 -7.37 -5.66 -14.96
CA ILE A 132 -7.49 -5.41 -13.51
C ILE A 132 -6.69 -6.45 -12.72
N PHE A 133 -6.67 -7.71 -13.14
CA PHE A 133 -5.84 -8.74 -12.50
C PHE A 133 -4.35 -8.38 -12.53
N GLU A 134 -3.82 -7.97 -13.68
CA GLU A 134 -2.42 -7.54 -13.81
C GLU A 134 -2.13 -6.33 -12.92
N LYS A 135 -3.04 -5.35 -12.87
CA LYS A 135 -2.94 -4.19 -11.97
C LYS A 135 -2.85 -4.61 -10.50
N LEU A 136 -3.67 -5.56 -10.06
CA LEU A 136 -3.65 -6.06 -8.69
C LEU A 136 -2.35 -6.82 -8.37
N VAL A 137 -1.83 -7.61 -9.32
CA VAL A 137 -0.53 -8.28 -9.17
C VAL A 137 0.62 -7.27 -9.11
N TYR A 138 0.57 -6.22 -9.94
CA TYR A 138 1.53 -5.11 -9.89
C TYR A 138 1.49 -4.43 -8.51
N LEU A 139 0.30 -4.10 -8.02
CA LEU A 139 0.13 -3.48 -6.71
C LEU A 139 0.72 -4.36 -5.59
N LEU A 140 0.44 -5.67 -5.61
CA LEU A 140 0.99 -6.59 -4.62
C LEU A 140 2.54 -6.57 -4.64
N ARG A 141 3.15 -6.63 -5.82
CA ARG A 141 4.61 -6.56 -5.98
C ARG A 141 5.19 -5.24 -5.49
N HIS A 142 4.55 -4.13 -5.84
CA HIS A 142 4.96 -2.79 -5.40
C HIS A 142 4.91 -2.69 -3.87
N SER A 143 3.81 -3.14 -3.24
CA SER A 143 3.70 -3.15 -1.78
C SER A 143 4.79 -3.98 -1.13
N MET A 144 5.01 -5.21 -1.63
CA MET A 144 6.04 -6.10 -1.08
C MET A 144 7.46 -5.55 -1.25
N HIS A 145 7.75 -4.82 -2.34
CA HIS A 145 9.03 -4.15 -2.53
C HIS A 145 9.32 -3.16 -1.39
N HIS A 146 8.39 -2.23 -1.13
CA HIS A 146 8.56 -1.21 -0.10
C HIS A 146 8.45 -1.77 1.33
N ILE A 147 7.62 -2.79 1.56
CA ILE A 147 7.60 -3.51 2.84
C ILE A 147 8.97 -4.15 3.10
N GLY A 148 9.64 -4.66 2.06
CA GLY A 148 11.00 -5.16 2.14
C GLY A 148 12.01 -4.07 2.55
N GLU A 149 11.89 -2.86 1.99
CA GLU A 149 12.73 -1.71 2.37
C GLU A 149 12.53 -1.32 3.84
N LEU A 150 11.26 -1.23 4.29
CA LEU A 150 10.93 -0.93 5.68
C LEU A 150 11.48 -2.01 6.62
N SER A 151 11.28 -3.28 6.27
CA SER A 151 11.76 -4.43 7.06
C SER A 151 13.28 -4.47 7.16
N ARG A 152 13.98 -4.17 6.06
CA ARG A 152 15.45 -4.02 6.07
C ARG A 152 15.86 -2.89 7.01
N THR A 153 15.21 -1.73 6.89
CA THR A 153 15.54 -0.55 7.69
C THR A 153 15.36 -0.79 9.19
N LEU A 154 14.32 -1.52 9.59
CA LEU A 154 14.13 -1.90 11.00
C LEU A 154 15.31 -2.71 11.54
N ARG A 155 15.84 -3.65 10.74
CA ARG A 155 17.05 -4.41 11.12
C ARG A 155 18.27 -3.52 11.22
N ASP A 156 18.44 -2.59 10.28
CA ASP A 156 19.57 -1.64 10.28
C ASP A 156 19.54 -0.69 11.49
N TRP A 157 18.37 -0.50 12.11
CA TRP A 157 18.16 0.36 13.28
C TRP A 157 17.99 -0.42 14.59
N ASP A 158 18.32 -1.72 14.61
CA ASP A 158 18.15 -2.61 15.77
C ASP A 158 16.73 -2.57 16.38
N CYS A 159 15.72 -2.34 15.53
CA CYS A 159 14.30 -2.40 15.90
C CYS A 159 13.77 -3.84 15.76
N GLU A 160 12.61 -4.11 16.36
CA GLU A 160 11.96 -5.43 16.28
C GLU A 160 11.71 -5.84 14.81
N PRO A 161 12.23 -7.00 14.37
CA PRO A 161 12.12 -7.41 12.98
C PRO A 161 10.69 -7.82 12.62
N VAL A 162 10.27 -7.46 11.41
CA VAL A 162 8.98 -7.90 10.86
C VAL A 162 9.03 -9.40 10.62
N LYS A 163 8.05 -10.12 11.17
CA LYS A 163 7.88 -11.55 10.91
C LYS A 163 7.26 -11.75 9.53
N TRP A 164 7.79 -12.71 8.79
CA TRP A 164 7.18 -13.17 7.55
C TRP A 164 5.85 -13.84 7.87
N CYS A 165 4.77 -13.45 7.16
CA CYS A 165 3.46 -14.04 7.35
C CYS A 165 2.77 -14.37 6.04
#